data_AF-A0A924DVG5-F1
#
_entry.id   AF-A0A924DVG5-F1
#
_cell.length_a   1.000
_cell.length_b   1.000
_cell.length_c   1.000
_cell.angle_alpha   90.00
_cell.angle_beta   90.00
_cell.angle_gamma   90.00
#
_symmetry.space_group_name_H-M   'P 1'
#
loop_
_entity.id
_entity.type
_entity.pdbx_description
1 polymer ?
#
loop_
_entity_poly.entity_id
_entity_poly.type
_entity_poly.pdbx_seq_one_letter_code
_entity_poly.pdbx_strand_id
1 'polypeptide(L)'
;MALSKKQIIATLEQIATLMELAGENPFKSRAFANGARTLEQTPQDPAALVESGELLAVKGIGKGLAETITELVKTGRSSAHDALTQEIPAGLVEMLAVPNLGPKKIRAIHDGLAITSIGELEYACLENRLVALSGFGAKTQEKVLKGIDLFKRSRGKHLYADAIGVAERLLSQVRALPGVDRAELAGSIRRRVET
;
A
#
# COMPACT_ATOMS: atom_id res chain seq x y z
N MET A 1 20.08 7.89 -2.90
CA MET A 1 19.19 9.06 -2.75
C MET A 1 18.46 8.90 -1.43
N ALA A 2 18.46 9.92 -0.57
CA ALA A 2 17.68 9.89 0.67
C ALA A 2 16.19 9.86 0.33
N LEU A 3 15.41 9.05 1.05
CA LEU A 3 13.95 9.02 0.90
C LEU A 3 13.37 10.37 1.32
N SER A 4 12.38 10.86 0.58
CA SER A 4 11.62 12.03 1.00
C SER A 4 10.79 11.70 2.24
N LYS A 5 10.49 12.72 3.06
CA LYS A 5 9.59 12.61 4.22
C LYS A 5 8.27 11.89 3.88
N LYS A 6 7.68 12.21 2.72
CA LYS A 6 6.44 11.57 2.23
C LYS A 6 6.61 10.08 1.99
N GLN A 7 7.74 9.65 1.42
CA GLN A 7 8.03 8.23 1.21
C GLN A 7 8.22 7.49 2.54
N ILE A 8 8.91 8.10 3.51
CA ILE A 8 9.09 7.51 4.85
C ILE A 8 7.73 7.30 5.52
N ILE A 9 6.86 8.31 5.50
CA ILE A 9 5.50 8.22 6.06
C ILE A 9 4.72 7.07 5.39
N ALA A 10 4.72 7.02 4.05
CA ALA A 10 4.04 5.96 3.32
C ALA A 10 4.57 4.56 3.66
N THR A 11 5.90 4.41 3.84
CA THR A 11 6.48 3.13 4.28
C THR A 11 6.06 2.76 5.69
N LEU A 12 5.98 3.72 6.63
CA LEU A 12 5.50 3.46 7.99
C LEU A 12 4.02 3.04 8.02
N GLU A 13 3.16 3.67 7.20
CA GLU A 13 1.76 3.28 7.03
C GLU A 13 1.63 1.88 6.41
N GLN A 14 2.49 1.56 5.45
CA GLN A 14 2.54 0.23 4.86
C GLN A 14 2.96 -0.81 5.90
N ILE A 15 4.01 -0.55 6.69
CA ILE A 15 4.43 -1.43 7.79
C ILE A 15 3.28 -1.64 8.78
N ALA A 16 2.56 -0.59 9.18
CA ALA A 16 1.40 -0.73 10.07
C ALA A 16 0.33 -1.65 9.48
N THR A 17 0.04 -1.50 8.19
CA THR A 17 -0.94 -2.33 7.47
C THR A 17 -0.49 -3.79 7.38
N LEU A 18 0.78 -4.02 7.05
CA LEU A 18 1.37 -5.35 6.99
C LEU A 18 1.39 -6.02 8.38
N MET A 19 1.69 -5.28 9.46
CA MET A 19 1.59 -5.81 10.82
C MET A 19 0.15 -6.27 11.15
N GLU A 20 -0.87 -5.50 10.77
CA GLU A 20 -2.26 -5.92 10.95
C GLU A 20 -2.60 -7.20 10.15
N LEU A 21 -2.06 -7.35 8.94
CA LEU A 21 -2.21 -8.56 8.12
C LEU A 21 -1.44 -9.76 8.71
N ALA A 22 -0.22 -9.54 9.21
CA ALA A 22 0.59 -10.54 9.89
C ALA A 22 0.02 -10.94 11.26
N GLY A 23 -1.00 -10.24 11.77
CA GLY A 23 -1.63 -10.56 13.04
C GLY A 23 -0.71 -10.23 14.22
N GLU A 24 0.22 -9.31 14.00
CA GLU A 24 1.08 -8.75 15.03
C GLU A 24 0.26 -8.01 16.08
N ASN A 25 0.93 -7.67 17.18
CA ASN A 25 0.28 -7.00 18.30
C ASN A 25 -0.42 -5.68 17.83
N PRO A 26 -1.73 -5.50 18.08
CA PRO A 26 -2.48 -4.30 17.67
C PRO A 26 -1.92 -2.98 18.22
N PHE A 27 -1.19 -3.01 19.34
CA PHE A 27 -0.50 -1.84 19.87
C PHE A 27 0.69 -1.44 19.00
N LYS A 28 1.43 -2.41 18.42
CA LYS A 28 2.54 -2.13 17.51
C LYS A 28 2.06 -1.54 16.20
N SER A 29 1.06 -2.16 15.55
CA SER A 29 0.53 -1.63 14.27
C SER A 29 -0.02 -0.21 14.44
N ARG A 30 -0.75 0.05 15.53
CA ARG A 30 -1.22 1.40 15.89
C ARG A 30 -0.08 2.37 16.17
N ALA A 31 1.01 1.92 16.80
CA ALA A 31 2.17 2.77 17.04
C ALA A 31 2.82 3.23 15.72
N PHE A 32 2.97 2.34 14.74
CA PHE A 32 3.47 2.70 13.40
C PHE A 32 2.52 3.66 12.66
N ALA A 33 1.21 3.38 12.66
CA ALA A 33 0.24 4.26 12.03
C ALA A 33 0.18 5.65 12.70
N ASN A 34 0.23 5.71 14.03
CA ASN A 34 0.24 6.97 14.77
C ASN A 34 1.55 7.73 14.56
N GLY A 35 2.69 7.04 14.57
CA GLY A 35 3.96 7.70 14.36
C GLY A 35 4.14 8.20 12.92
N ALA A 36 3.55 7.55 11.91
CA ALA A 36 3.46 8.10 10.56
C ALA A 36 2.74 9.45 10.56
N ARG A 37 1.60 9.57 11.26
CA ARG A 37 0.86 10.83 11.43
C ARG A 37 1.64 11.88 12.22
N THR A 38 2.30 11.47 13.30
CA THR A 38 3.17 12.36 14.08
C THR A 38 4.29 12.91 13.22
N LEU A 39 4.95 12.05 12.43
CA LEU A 39 6.01 12.45 11.53
C LEU A 39 5.50 13.40 10.45
N GLU A 40 4.32 13.15 9.89
CA GLU A 40 3.66 14.05 8.93
C GLU A 40 3.50 15.47 9.51
N GLN A 41 2.98 15.57 10.74
CA GLN A 41 2.75 16.84 11.44
C GLN A 41 4.04 17.54 11.93
N THR A 42 5.15 16.82 12.03
CA THR A 42 6.43 17.36 12.52
C THR A 42 7.08 18.24 11.44
N PRO A 43 7.32 19.54 11.68
CA PRO A 43 7.89 20.43 10.65
C PRO A 43 9.30 20.05 10.19
N GLN A 44 10.09 19.47 11.10
CA GLN A 44 11.48 19.09 10.85
C GLN A 44 11.59 17.95 9.84
N ASP A 45 12.67 17.96 9.07
CA ASP A 45 13.04 16.86 8.18
C ASP A 45 13.42 15.63 9.02
N PRO A 46 12.86 14.43 8.74
CA PRO A 46 13.30 13.19 9.34
C PRO A 46 14.82 12.97 9.30
N ALA A 47 15.50 13.40 8.23
CA ALA A 47 16.94 13.27 8.12
C ALA A 47 17.68 14.11 9.17
N ALA A 48 17.24 15.34 9.40
CA ALA A 48 17.81 16.23 10.41
C ALA A 48 17.57 15.69 11.83
N LEU A 49 16.38 15.16 12.12
CA LEU A 49 16.05 14.55 13.41
C LEU A 49 16.87 13.29 13.71
N VAL A 50 17.23 12.53 12.68
CA VAL A 50 18.11 11.35 12.79
C VAL A 50 19.55 11.79 13.07
N GLU A 51 20.02 12.86 12.40
CA GLU A 51 21.38 13.38 12.59
C GLU A 51 21.56 14.04 13.97
N SER A 52 20.57 14.80 14.45
CA SER A 52 20.60 15.43 15.78
C SER A 52 20.36 14.45 16.93
N GLY A 53 19.88 13.24 16.65
CA GLY A 53 19.51 12.26 17.68
C GLY A 53 18.22 12.59 18.43
N GLU A 54 17.46 13.58 17.98
CA GLU A 54 16.25 14.08 18.65
C GLU A 54 14.98 13.31 18.26
N LEU A 55 15.10 12.30 17.39
CA LEU A 55 13.96 11.53 16.90
C LEU A 55 13.13 10.87 18.03
N LEU A 56 13.79 10.42 19.11
CA LEU A 56 13.13 9.86 20.30
C LEU A 56 12.47 10.92 21.19
N ALA A 57 12.84 12.19 21.05
CA ALA A 57 12.20 13.29 21.77
C ALA A 57 10.83 13.66 21.15
N VAL A 58 10.57 13.22 19.91
CA VAL A 58 9.28 13.44 19.25
C VAL A 58 8.21 12.59 19.92
N LYS A 59 7.26 13.26 20.59
CA LYS A 59 6.14 12.59 21.28
C LYS A 59 5.34 11.72 20.30
N GLY A 60 5.33 10.41 20.55
CA GLY A 60 4.66 9.42 19.70
C GLY A 60 5.62 8.55 18.89
N ILE A 61 6.92 8.87 18.86
CA ILE A 61 7.97 8.05 18.26
C ILE A 61 8.70 7.28 19.36
N GLY A 62 8.43 5.98 19.43
CA GLY A 62 9.14 5.04 20.32
C GLY A 62 10.38 4.43 19.65
N LYS A 63 11.13 3.63 20.42
CA LYS A 63 12.39 3.00 19.99
C LYS A 63 12.31 2.28 18.64
N GLY A 64 11.33 1.38 18.47
CA GLY A 64 11.19 0.62 17.21
C GLY A 64 10.84 1.49 15.99
N LEU A 65 10.06 2.55 16.17
CA LEU A 65 9.82 3.52 15.09
C LEU A 65 11.07 4.33 14.78
N ALA A 66 11.79 4.78 15.81
CA ALA A 66 13.00 5.55 15.64
C ALA A 66 14.07 4.76 14.88
N GLU A 67 14.23 3.48 15.19
CA GLU A 67 15.10 2.54 14.47
C GLU A 67 14.67 2.41 13.00
N THR A 68 13.39 2.16 12.74
CA THR A 68 12.85 2.03 11.38
C THR A 68 13.05 3.32 10.55
N ILE A 69 12.74 4.48 11.12
CA ILE A 69 12.93 5.78 10.44
C ILE A 69 14.42 6.01 10.14
N THR A 70 15.30 5.66 11.09
CA THR A 70 16.75 5.78 10.91
C THR A 70 17.25 4.90 9.76
N GLU A 71 16.78 3.65 9.67
CA GLU A 71 17.09 2.76 8.54
C GLU A 71 16.63 3.36 7.21
N LEU A 72 15.39 3.86 7.16
CA LEU A 72 14.81 4.46 5.95
C LEU A 72 15.58 5.69 5.50
N VAL A 73 15.97 6.57 6.43
CA VAL A 73 16.78 7.76 6.14
C VAL A 73 18.17 7.38 5.62
N LYS A 74 18.86 6.44 6.29
CA LYS A 74 20.26 6.11 5.99
C LYS A 74 20.43 5.20 4.78
N THR A 75 19.52 4.24 4.60
CA THR A 75 19.67 3.15 3.63
C THR A 75 18.63 3.19 2.52
N GLY A 76 17.52 3.90 2.73
CA GLY A 76 16.36 3.86 1.85
C GLY A 76 15.52 2.57 1.97
N ARG A 77 15.83 1.70 2.94
CA ARG A 77 15.12 0.43 3.17
C ARG A 77 14.80 0.25 4.65
N SER A 78 13.86 -0.64 4.95
CA SER A 78 13.51 -1.03 6.32
C SER A 78 13.50 -2.55 6.43
N SER A 79 14.27 -3.06 7.40
CA SER A 79 14.34 -4.49 7.71
C SER A 79 12.98 -5.05 8.14
N ALA A 80 12.23 -4.28 8.94
CA ALA A 80 10.88 -4.62 9.37
C ALA A 80 9.89 -4.73 8.19
N HIS A 81 9.98 -3.81 7.22
CA HIS A 81 9.15 -3.85 6.01
C HIS A 81 9.47 -5.06 5.13
N ASP A 82 10.76 -5.32 4.90
CA ASP A 82 11.22 -6.44 4.08
C ASP A 82 10.79 -7.78 4.71
N ALA A 83 10.94 -7.95 6.03
CA ALA A 83 10.55 -9.17 6.74
C ALA A 83 9.04 -9.44 6.66
N LEU A 84 8.20 -8.44 6.93
CA LEU A 84 6.75 -8.58 6.86
C LEU A 84 6.28 -8.90 5.43
N THR A 85 6.93 -8.32 4.42
CA THR A 85 6.60 -8.58 3.01
C THR A 85 6.92 -10.01 2.60
N GLN A 86 7.95 -10.63 3.18
CA GLN A 86 8.32 -12.03 2.93
C GLN A 86 7.41 -13.02 3.65
N GLU A 87 6.93 -12.68 4.84
CA GLU A 87 6.06 -13.53 5.65
C GLU A 87 4.63 -13.62 5.09
N ILE A 88 4.10 -12.52 4.56
CA ILE A 88 2.70 -12.43 4.15
C ILE A 88 2.52 -12.95 2.71
N PRO A 89 1.58 -13.88 2.45
CA PRO A 89 1.27 -14.32 1.10
C PRO A 89 0.88 -13.14 0.20
N ALA A 90 1.47 -13.06 -1.00
CA ALA A 90 1.29 -11.94 -1.91
C ALA A 90 -0.18 -11.64 -2.22
N GLY A 91 -1.03 -12.66 -2.32
CA GLY A 91 -2.45 -12.46 -2.59
C GLY A 91 -3.22 -11.81 -1.43
N LEU A 92 -2.75 -11.89 -0.17
CA LEU A 92 -3.33 -11.10 0.93
C LEU A 92 -2.98 -9.61 0.80
N VAL A 93 -1.78 -9.31 0.30
CA VAL A 93 -1.38 -7.93 0.00
C VAL A 93 -2.21 -7.39 -1.18
N GLU A 94 -2.43 -8.19 -2.22
CA GLU A 94 -3.31 -7.81 -3.33
C GLU A 94 -4.75 -7.52 -2.88
N MET A 95 -5.27 -8.28 -1.90
CA MET A 95 -6.61 -8.04 -1.35
C MET A 95 -6.77 -6.65 -0.71
N LEU A 96 -5.69 -5.97 -0.29
CA LEU A 96 -5.77 -4.59 0.20
C LEU A 96 -6.27 -3.61 -0.87
N ALA A 97 -6.09 -3.94 -2.15
CA ALA A 97 -6.59 -3.14 -3.26
C ALA A 97 -8.09 -3.34 -3.50
N VAL A 98 -8.72 -4.33 -2.86
CA VAL A 98 -10.16 -4.58 -2.97
C VAL A 98 -10.92 -3.57 -2.09
N PRO A 99 -11.80 -2.73 -2.66
CA PRO A 99 -12.55 -1.75 -1.88
C PRO A 99 -13.40 -2.41 -0.79
N ASN A 100 -13.51 -1.74 0.36
CA ASN A 100 -14.24 -2.21 1.56
C ASN A 100 -13.62 -3.42 2.28
N LEU A 101 -12.43 -3.85 1.86
CA LEU A 101 -11.69 -4.96 2.44
C LEU A 101 -10.38 -4.47 3.08
N GLY A 102 -10.45 -4.19 4.39
CA GLY A 102 -9.28 -3.75 5.17
C GLY A 102 -8.47 -4.90 5.77
N PRO A 103 -7.24 -4.64 6.25
CA PRO A 103 -6.30 -5.67 6.73
C PRO A 103 -6.89 -6.62 7.78
N LYS A 104 -7.66 -6.10 8.75
CA LYS A 104 -8.34 -6.93 9.76
C LYS A 104 -9.33 -7.93 9.17
N LYS A 105 -10.07 -7.53 8.14
CA LYS A 105 -11.02 -8.42 7.46
C LYS A 105 -10.28 -9.46 6.64
N ILE A 106 -9.25 -9.04 5.90
CA ILE A 106 -8.40 -9.95 5.12
C ILE A 106 -7.81 -11.02 6.03
N ARG A 107 -7.27 -10.60 7.19
CA ARG A 107 -6.75 -11.51 8.19
C ARG A 107 -7.80 -12.49 8.72
N ALA A 108 -8.99 -12.01 9.10
CA ALA A 108 -10.07 -12.87 9.57
C ALA A 108 -10.53 -13.89 8.51
N ILE A 109 -10.53 -13.50 7.23
CA ILE A 109 -10.81 -14.40 6.11
C ILE A 109 -9.72 -15.44 5.96
N HIS A 110 -8.45 -15.03 6.00
CA HIS A 110 -7.31 -15.94 5.93
C HIS A 110 -7.33 -16.95 7.08
N ASP A 111 -7.49 -16.49 8.32
CA ASP A 111 -7.50 -17.35 9.51
C ASP A 111 -8.70 -18.31 9.52
N GLY A 112 -9.87 -17.84 9.07
CA GLY A 112 -11.10 -18.62 9.10
C GLY A 112 -11.30 -19.57 7.91
N LEU A 113 -10.78 -19.22 6.73
CA LEU A 113 -11.05 -19.95 5.48
C LEU A 113 -9.78 -20.37 4.72
N ALA A 114 -8.59 -20.05 5.22
CA ALA A 114 -7.29 -20.30 4.57
C ALA A 114 -7.18 -19.73 3.15
N ILE A 115 -7.89 -18.64 2.89
CA ILE A 115 -7.92 -17.99 1.57
C ILE A 115 -6.69 -17.09 1.43
N THR A 116 -5.94 -17.29 0.35
CA THR A 116 -4.68 -16.59 0.05
C THR A 116 -4.72 -15.81 -1.26
N SER A 117 -5.78 -15.94 -2.08
CA SER A 117 -5.91 -15.23 -3.35
C SER A 117 -7.29 -14.59 -3.57
N ILE A 118 -7.36 -13.57 -4.43
CA ILE A 118 -8.63 -12.91 -4.79
C ILE A 118 -9.61 -13.87 -5.46
N GLY A 119 -9.11 -14.84 -6.24
CA GLY A 119 -9.95 -15.86 -6.87
C GLY A 119 -10.61 -16.79 -5.86
N GLU A 120 -9.84 -17.27 -4.87
CA GLU A 120 -10.38 -18.05 -3.75
C GLU A 120 -11.40 -17.25 -2.93
N LEU A 121 -11.12 -15.96 -2.72
CA LEU A 121 -12.03 -15.06 -2.02
C LEU A 121 -13.36 -14.92 -2.74
N GLU A 122 -13.33 -14.72 -4.06
CA GLU A 122 -14.52 -14.64 -4.89
C GLU A 122 -15.31 -15.95 -4.84
N TYR A 123 -14.63 -17.09 -5.00
CA TYR A 123 -15.26 -18.40 -4.92
C TYR A 123 -15.93 -18.63 -3.55
N ALA A 124 -15.25 -18.27 -2.46
CA ALA A 124 -15.81 -18.37 -1.11
C ALA A 124 -17.03 -17.46 -0.90
N CYS A 125 -17.08 -16.29 -1.56
CA CYS A 125 -18.27 -15.46 -1.54
C CYS A 125 -19.43 -16.10 -2.30
N LEU A 126 -19.18 -16.70 -3.47
CA LEU A 126 -20.20 -17.36 -4.28
C LEU A 126 -20.81 -18.58 -3.58
N GLU A 127 -19.99 -19.32 -2.84
CA GLU A 127 -20.39 -20.47 -2.01
C GLU A 127 -20.98 -20.06 -0.64
N ASN A 128 -21.19 -18.76 -0.38
CA ASN A 128 -21.65 -18.21 0.90
C ASN A 128 -20.80 -18.57 2.13
N ARG A 129 -19.54 -19.00 1.92
CA ARG A 129 -18.62 -19.38 2.99
C ARG A 129 -18.23 -18.20 3.87
N LEU A 130 -18.22 -16.98 3.32
CA LEU A 130 -17.93 -15.78 4.10
C LEU A 130 -19.01 -15.50 5.14
N VAL A 131 -20.28 -15.80 4.88
CA VAL A 131 -21.40 -15.53 5.82
C VAL A 131 -21.23 -16.26 7.15
N ALA A 132 -20.56 -17.41 7.15
CA ALA A 132 -20.28 -18.20 8.34
C ALA A 132 -19.20 -17.57 9.25
N LEU A 133 -18.40 -16.62 8.75
CA LEU A 133 -17.38 -15.96 9.55
C LEU A 133 -17.98 -14.85 10.44
N SER A 134 -17.49 -14.80 11.68
CA SER A 134 -17.86 -13.72 12.62
C SER A 134 -17.52 -12.34 12.02
N GLY A 135 -18.51 -11.45 11.94
CA GLY A 135 -18.36 -10.12 11.34
C GLY A 135 -18.60 -10.04 9.83
N PHE A 136 -18.91 -11.16 9.16
CA PHE A 136 -19.08 -11.23 7.70
C PHE A 136 -20.51 -11.61 7.26
N GLY A 137 -21.55 -11.01 7.84
CA GLY A 137 -22.92 -11.25 7.39
C GLY A 137 -23.16 -10.95 5.89
N ALA A 138 -24.33 -11.35 5.37
CA ALA A 138 -24.65 -11.29 3.94
C ALA A 138 -24.33 -9.94 3.26
N LYS A 139 -24.62 -8.82 3.92
CA LYS A 139 -24.31 -7.46 3.41
C LYS A 139 -22.81 -7.20 3.27
N THR A 140 -21.99 -7.76 4.17
CA THR A 140 -20.54 -7.65 4.08
C THR A 140 -20.02 -8.47 2.91
N GLN A 141 -20.49 -9.71 2.73
CA GLN A 141 -20.12 -10.53 1.58
C GLN A 141 -20.50 -9.87 0.25
N GLU A 142 -21.70 -9.30 0.14
CA GLU A 142 -22.12 -8.55 -1.05
C GLU A 142 -21.18 -7.38 -1.36
N LYS A 143 -20.76 -6.63 -0.32
CA LYS A 143 -19.77 -5.54 -0.47
C LYS A 143 -18.41 -6.05 -0.93
N VAL A 144 -17.98 -7.21 -0.43
CA VAL A 144 -16.71 -7.84 -0.85
C VAL A 144 -16.79 -8.26 -2.32
N LEU A 145 -17.86 -8.93 -2.75
CA LEU A 145 -18.07 -9.29 -4.16
C LEU A 145 -18.07 -8.06 -5.07
N LYS A 146 -18.80 -7.01 -4.69
CA LYS A 146 -18.80 -5.73 -5.43
C LYS A 146 -17.41 -5.09 -5.47
N GLY A 147 -16.65 -5.18 -4.38
CA GLY A 147 -15.27 -4.74 -4.32
C GLY A 147 -14.37 -5.51 -5.29
N ILE A 148 -14.52 -6.83 -5.37
CA ILE A 148 -13.76 -7.68 -6.29
C ILE A 148 -14.08 -7.34 -7.75
N ASP A 149 -15.37 -7.19 -8.09
CA ASP A 149 -15.78 -6.77 -9.44
C ASP A 149 -15.19 -5.40 -9.81
N LEU A 150 -15.25 -4.43 -8.89
CA LEU A 150 -14.64 -3.12 -9.11
C LEU A 150 -13.12 -3.22 -9.28
N PHE A 151 -12.43 -3.98 -8.44
CA PHE A 151 -10.99 -4.24 -8.54
C PHE A 151 -10.63 -4.87 -9.90
N LYS A 152 -11.40 -5.84 -10.37
CA LYS A 152 -11.19 -6.46 -11.68
C LYS A 152 -11.38 -5.48 -12.84
N ARG A 153 -12.38 -4.59 -12.74
CA ARG A 153 -12.66 -3.56 -13.76
C ARG A 153 -11.64 -2.42 -13.78
N SER A 154 -11.05 -2.10 -12.63
CA SER A 154 -10.01 -1.08 -12.51
C SER A 154 -8.60 -1.62 -12.71
N ARG A 155 -8.43 -2.95 -12.72
CA ARG A 155 -7.12 -3.59 -12.97
C ARG A 155 -6.56 -3.13 -14.31
N GLY A 156 -5.38 -2.50 -14.28
CA GLY A 156 -4.70 -1.96 -15.46
C GLY A 156 -5.20 -0.59 -15.93
N LYS A 157 -6.09 0.06 -15.19
CA LYS A 157 -6.50 1.45 -15.42
C LYS A 157 -5.78 2.39 -14.47
N HIS A 158 -5.43 3.57 -14.95
CA HIS A 158 -4.67 4.56 -14.18
C HIS A 158 -5.26 5.94 -14.42
N LEU A 159 -5.39 6.75 -13.37
CA LEU A 159 -5.86 8.12 -13.51
C LEU A 159 -5.02 8.85 -14.56
N TYR A 160 -5.69 9.55 -15.47
CA TYR A 160 -5.01 10.32 -16.52
C TYR A 160 -3.93 11.24 -15.94
N ALA A 161 -4.23 11.91 -14.82
CA ALA A 161 -3.30 12.82 -14.15
C ALA A 161 -2.01 12.13 -13.67
N ASP A 162 -2.10 10.87 -13.23
CA ASP A 162 -0.93 10.10 -12.79
C ASP A 162 -0.17 9.52 -13.98
N ALA A 163 -0.89 9.10 -15.03
CA ALA A 163 -0.33 8.45 -16.20
C ALA A 163 0.34 9.44 -17.18
N ILE A 164 -0.19 10.67 -17.33
CA ILE A 164 0.25 11.60 -18.37
C ILE A 164 1.71 12.00 -18.20
N GLY A 165 2.15 12.31 -16.97
CA GLY A 165 3.54 12.69 -16.72
C GLY A 165 4.53 11.55 -16.95
N VAL A 166 4.11 10.29 -16.79
CA VAL A 166 4.92 9.12 -17.18
C VAL A 166 4.95 8.97 -18.69
N ALA A 167 3.79 9.08 -19.33
CA ALA A 167 3.64 8.95 -20.78
C ALA A 167 4.45 10.01 -21.54
N GLU A 168 4.41 11.27 -21.10
CA GLU A 168 5.17 12.37 -21.70
C GLU A 168 6.69 12.19 -21.56
N ARG A 169 7.15 11.67 -20.41
CA ARG A 169 8.57 11.33 -20.22
C ARG A 169 9.02 10.17 -21.11
N LEU A 170 8.18 9.17 -21.30
CA LEU A 170 8.47 8.08 -22.24
C LEU A 170 8.47 8.58 -23.69
N LEU A 171 7.51 9.44 -24.06
CA LEU A 171 7.44 10.02 -25.39
C LEU A 171 8.69 10.85 -25.71
N SER A 172 9.21 11.63 -24.75
CA SER A 172 10.43 12.40 -24.96
C SER A 172 11.64 11.50 -25.21
N GLN A 173 11.75 10.37 -24.50
CA GLN A 173 12.79 9.37 -24.74
C GLN A 173 12.66 8.72 -26.11
N VAL A 174 11.43 8.33 -26.52
CA VAL A 174 11.17 7.73 -27.84
C VAL A 174 11.52 8.69 -28.98
N ARG A 175 11.16 9.97 -28.85
CA ARG A 175 11.50 11.01 -29.84
C ARG A 175 13.00 11.24 -29.99
N ALA A 176 13.79 10.92 -28.97
CA ALA A 176 15.25 11.08 -28.99
C ALA A 176 15.98 9.87 -29.62
N LEU A 177 15.28 8.78 -29.94
CA LEU A 177 15.91 7.59 -30.52
C LEU A 177 16.30 7.82 -32.00
N PRO A 178 17.49 7.35 -32.42
CA PRO A 178 17.91 7.45 -33.81
C PRO A 178 16.97 6.63 -34.72
N GLY A 179 16.53 7.23 -35.83
CA GLY A 179 15.60 6.61 -36.77
C GLY A 179 14.12 6.87 -36.48
N VAL A 180 13.78 7.63 -35.43
CA VAL A 180 12.40 8.06 -35.16
C VAL A 180 12.15 9.46 -35.74
N ASP A 181 11.43 9.53 -36.86
CA ASP A 181 11.06 10.82 -37.47
C ASP A 181 9.90 11.51 -36.72
N ARG A 182 8.93 10.72 -36.21
CA ARG A 182 7.76 11.23 -35.49
C ARG A 182 7.22 10.20 -34.49
N ALA A 183 6.89 10.67 -33.29
CA ALA A 183 6.16 9.90 -32.28
C ALA A 183 5.15 10.79 -31.56
N GLU A 184 4.01 10.20 -31.19
CA GLU A 184 2.92 10.85 -30.44
C GLU A 184 2.27 9.90 -29.46
N LEU A 185 1.68 10.44 -28.38
CA LEU A 185 0.81 9.67 -27.51
C LEU A 185 -0.49 9.33 -28.26
N ALA A 186 -0.95 8.08 -28.12
CA ALA A 186 -2.17 7.57 -28.75
C ALA A 186 -3.16 7.02 -27.69
N GLY A 187 -4.23 6.36 -28.14
CA GLY A 187 -5.15 5.63 -27.27
C GLY A 187 -5.98 6.51 -26.33
N SER A 188 -6.35 5.96 -25.16
CA SER A 188 -7.16 6.62 -24.12
C SER A 188 -6.48 7.87 -23.56
N ILE A 189 -5.15 7.85 -23.40
CA ILE A 189 -4.35 9.01 -22.98
C ILE A 189 -4.53 10.18 -23.97
N ARG A 190 -4.40 9.96 -25.28
CA ARG A 190 -4.63 11.03 -26.26
C ARG A 190 -6.05 11.60 -26.19
N ARG A 191 -7.04 10.75 -25.91
CA ARG A 191 -8.45 11.15 -25.75
C ARG A 191 -8.77 11.73 -24.37
N ARG A 192 -7.79 11.81 -23.46
CA ARG A 192 -7.96 12.30 -22.08
C ARG A 192 -9.09 11.58 -21.33
N VAL A 193 -9.22 10.28 -21.57
CA VAL A 193 -10.14 9.44 -20.79
C VAL A 193 -9.65 9.42 -19.35
N GLU A 194 -10.57 9.51 -18.39
CA GLU A 194 -10.27 9.66 -16.97
C GLU A 194 -9.38 8.54 -16.39
N THR A 195 -9.52 7.30 -16.87
CA THR A 195 -8.79 6.10 -16.40
C THR A 195 -8.51 5.09 -17.53
#